data_AF-A0A848UTY2-F1
#
_entry.id   AF-A0A848UTY2-F1
#
_cell.length_a   1.000
_cell.length_b   1.000
_cell.length_c   1.000
_cell.angle_alpha   90.00
_cell.angle_beta   90.00
_cell.angle_gamma   90.00
#
_symmetry.space_group_name_H-M   'P 1'
#
loop_
_entity.id
_entity.type
_entity.pdbx_description
1 polymer ?
#
loop_
_entity_poly.entity_id
_entity_poly.type
_entity_poly.pdbx_seq_one_letter_code
_entity_poly.pdbx_strand_id
1 'polypeptide(L)'
;MKLNIQNETSRLRAVILGTAKSNGPIPSLEEAYDPKSVEHIQAGTYPIEQDMVKEMKAVYDVLKKYDVTVYRPEIIPEYNQIFSRDIAFVIEDKLIKANILPDREREFEAIKHVIEKIDKDDLIVLPEECHVEGGDVMPWNDYIFIGTYSGEDYSDYITARTNLDAVIAIQELFPEKTV
;
A
#
# COMPACT_ATOMS: atom_id res chain seq x y z
N MET A 1 6.31 -17.67 6.50
CA MET A 1 6.56 -17.07 5.18
C MET A 1 7.83 -16.30 5.34
N LYS A 2 8.85 -16.58 4.54
CA LYS A 2 10.11 -15.84 4.59
C LYS A 2 10.01 -14.65 3.63
N LEU A 3 10.04 -13.44 4.18
CA LEU A 3 10.10 -12.21 3.39
C LEU A 3 11.51 -12.01 2.83
N ASN A 4 11.60 -11.42 1.63
CA ASN A 4 12.88 -11.11 0.98
C ASN A 4 12.67 -10.15 -0.20
N ILE A 5 12.46 -8.85 0.09
CA ILE A 5 12.30 -7.80 -0.91
C ILE A 5 13.54 -6.90 -0.90
N GLN A 6 14.48 -7.18 -1.80
CA GLN A 6 15.72 -6.41 -1.93
C GLN A 6 15.58 -5.25 -2.90
N ASN A 7 14.68 -5.36 -3.89
CA ASN A 7 14.42 -4.35 -4.90
C ASN A 7 13.07 -4.57 -5.58
N GLU A 8 12.63 -3.59 -6.37
CA GLU A 8 11.35 -3.60 -7.10
C GLU A 8 11.37 -4.37 -8.44
N THR A 9 12.48 -5.01 -8.83
CA THR A 9 12.63 -5.62 -10.19
C THR A 9 12.97 -7.10 -10.19
N SER A 10 13.33 -7.67 -9.03
CA SER A 10 13.62 -9.08 -8.89
C SER A 10 12.39 -9.94 -9.18
N ARG A 11 12.61 -11.22 -9.51
CA ARG A 11 11.53 -12.15 -9.82
C ARG A 11 10.52 -12.24 -8.66
N LEU A 12 9.31 -11.75 -8.90
CA LEU A 12 8.19 -11.84 -7.97
C LEU A 12 7.81 -13.30 -7.71
N ARG A 13 7.63 -13.67 -6.44
CA ARG A 13 7.25 -15.02 -6.01
C ARG A 13 5.89 -15.07 -5.31
N ALA A 14 5.60 -14.03 -4.53
CA ALA A 14 4.34 -13.86 -3.83
C ALA A 14 3.95 -12.38 -3.81
N VAL A 15 2.65 -12.10 -3.80
CA VAL A 15 2.12 -10.73 -3.74
C VAL A 15 0.77 -10.72 -3.03
N ILE A 16 0.49 -9.66 -2.29
CA ILE A 16 -0.86 -9.31 -1.86
C ILE A 16 -1.45 -8.42 -2.95
N LEU A 17 -2.51 -8.90 -3.60
CA LEU A 17 -3.22 -8.15 -4.62
C LEU A 17 -4.59 -7.73 -4.08
N GLY A 18 -4.83 -6.44 -3.94
CA GLY A 18 -6.10 -5.88 -3.49
C GLY A 18 -7.32 -6.33 -4.31
N THR A 19 -8.53 -6.07 -3.84
CA THR A 19 -9.78 -6.51 -4.46
C THR A 19 -10.68 -5.34 -4.79
N ALA A 20 -11.34 -5.41 -5.94
CA ALA A 20 -12.36 -4.45 -6.36
C ALA A 20 -13.80 -4.93 -6.07
N LYS A 21 -13.96 -6.07 -5.39
CA LYS A 21 -15.28 -6.59 -5.02
C LYS A 21 -15.84 -5.81 -3.84
N SER A 22 -17.10 -5.39 -3.92
CA SER A 22 -17.77 -4.55 -2.92
C SER A 22 -16.97 -3.27 -2.65
N ASN A 23 -16.54 -2.58 -3.72
CA ASN A 23 -15.67 -1.40 -3.62
C ASN A 23 -16.38 -0.16 -3.04
N GLY A 24 -17.69 -0.24 -2.84
CA GLY A 24 -18.54 0.89 -2.45
C GLY A 24 -19.08 1.65 -3.66
N PRO A 25 -19.92 2.68 -3.42
CA PRO A 25 -20.45 3.54 -4.45
C PRO A 25 -19.36 4.41 -5.09
N ILE A 26 -19.70 5.03 -6.22
CA ILE A 26 -18.88 6.10 -6.79
C ILE A 26 -18.85 7.25 -5.76
N PRO A 27 -17.65 7.73 -5.35
CA PRO A 27 -17.55 8.82 -4.40
C PRO A 27 -18.13 10.11 -4.98
N SER A 28 -18.62 10.99 -4.11
CA SER A 28 -19.01 12.35 -4.48
C SER A 28 -17.79 13.18 -4.88
N LEU A 29 -18.02 14.35 -5.50
CA LEU A 29 -16.92 15.26 -5.85
C LEU A 29 -16.20 15.79 -4.62
N GLU A 30 -16.92 15.95 -3.51
CA GLU A 30 -16.39 16.41 -2.23
C GLU A 30 -15.60 15.31 -1.49
N GLU A 31 -15.92 14.04 -1.74
CA GLU A 31 -15.22 12.88 -1.18
C GLU A 31 -13.95 12.52 -1.96
N ALA A 32 -13.85 12.94 -3.22
CA ALA A 32 -12.69 12.70 -4.07
C ALA A 32 -11.51 13.62 -3.70
N TYR A 33 -10.49 13.07 -3.05
CA TYR A 33 -9.29 13.83 -2.66
C TYR A 33 -8.25 13.96 -3.79
N ASP A 34 -8.27 13.08 -4.79
CA ASP A 34 -7.31 13.11 -5.89
C ASP A 34 -7.93 13.73 -7.18
N PRO A 35 -7.16 14.56 -7.92
CA PRO A 35 -7.68 15.23 -9.13
C PRO A 35 -8.16 14.28 -10.22
N LYS A 36 -7.67 13.03 -10.26
CA LYS A 36 -8.07 12.05 -11.29
C LYS A 36 -9.44 11.46 -11.03
N SER A 37 -9.74 11.13 -9.77
CA SER A 37 -11.09 10.77 -9.38
C SER A 37 -12.07 11.90 -9.69
N VAL A 38 -11.73 13.16 -9.34
CA VAL A 38 -12.55 14.33 -9.66
C VAL A 38 -12.82 14.45 -11.17
N GLU A 39 -11.78 14.36 -12.00
CA GLU A 39 -11.88 14.39 -13.47
C GLU A 39 -12.87 13.34 -13.99
N HIS A 40 -12.73 12.09 -13.54
CA HIS A 40 -13.57 10.98 -13.99
C HIS A 40 -15.02 11.06 -13.47
N ILE A 41 -15.23 11.54 -12.25
CA ILE A 41 -16.58 11.76 -11.69
C ILE A 41 -17.29 12.86 -12.49
N GLN A 42 -16.63 13.99 -12.74
CA GLN A 42 -17.20 15.10 -13.54
C GLN A 42 -17.54 14.66 -14.97
N ALA A 43 -16.71 13.79 -15.56
CA ALA A 43 -16.93 13.25 -16.89
C ALA A 43 -17.96 12.09 -16.94
N GLY A 44 -18.44 11.60 -15.79
CA GLY A 44 -19.32 10.41 -15.73
C GLY A 44 -18.62 9.11 -16.17
N THR A 45 -17.30 9.05 -16.05
CA THR A 45 -16.44 7.94 -16.48
C THR A 45 -15.72 7.24 -15.33
N TYR A 46 -16.08 7.54 -14.08
CA TYR A 46 -15.54 6.83 -12.92
C TYR A 46 -15.84 5.33 -13.04
N PRO A 47 -14.85 4.44 -12.80
CA PRO A 47 -15.00 3.03 -13.09
C PRO A 47 -16.07 2.38 -12.20
N ILE A 48 -16.91 1.54 -12.79
CA ILE A 48 -17.89 0.74 -12.06
C ILE A 48 -17.24 -0.56 -11.56
N GLU A 49 -17.78 -1.14 -10.48
CA GLU A 49 -17.25 -2.37 -9.87
C GLU A 49 -17.05 -3.50 -10.88
N GLN A 50 -18.01 -3.70 -11.79
CA GLN A 50 -17.92 -4.76 -12.80
C GLN A 50 -16.65 -4.65 -13.66
N ASP A 51 -16.28 -3.44 -14.06
CA ASP A 51 -15.10 -3.20 -14.88
C ASP A 51 -13.83 -3.35 -14.04
N MET A 52 -13.80 -2.80 -12.82
CA MET A 52 -12.66 -2.94 -11.92
C MET A 52 -12.37 -4.40 -11.57
N VAL A 53 -13.41 -5.20 -11.28
CA VAL A 53 -13.26 -6.64 -10.99
C VAL A 53 -12.69 -7.40 -12.19
N LYS A 54 -13.11 -7.03 -13.41
CA LYS A 54 -12.59 -7.62 -14.64
C LYS A 54 -11.11 -7.30 -14.84
N GLU A 55 -10.70 -6.05 -14.66
CA GLU A 55 -9.29 -5.63 -14.78
C GLU A 55 -8.42 -6.29 -13.70
N MET A 56 -8.89 -6.32 -12.44
CA MET A 56 -8.17 -6.98 -11.34
C MET A 56 -8.05 -8.50 -11.53
N LYS A 57 -9.01 -9.11 -12.22
CA LYS A 57 -8.91 -10.52 -12.63
C LYS A 57 -7.85 -10.69 -13.72
N ALA A 58 -7.76 -9.79 -14.69
CA ALA A 58 -6.75 -9.86 -15.74
C ALA A 58 -5.31 -9.82 -15.16
N VAL A 59 -5.05 -8.91 -14.20
CA VAL A 59 -3.77 -8.87 -13.47
C VAL A 59 -3.49 -10.19 -12.74
N TYR A 60 -4.48 -10.72 -12.03
CA TYR A 60 -4.35 -12.01 -11.34
C TYR A 60 -4.03 -13.17 -12.28
N ASP A 61 -4.69 -13.25 -13.44
CA ASP A 61 -4.46 -14.32 -14.42
C ASP A 61 -3.02 -14.25 -14.97
N VAL A 62 -2.47 -13.04 -15.17
CA VAL A 62 -1.06 -12.84 -15.57
C VAL A 62 -0.12 -13.31 -14.46
N LEU A 63 -0.34 -12.90 -13.21
CA LEU A 63 0.50 -13.34 -12.08
C LEU A 63 0.50 -14.86 -11.92
N LYS A 64 -0.69 -15.48 -12.05
CA LYS A 64 -0.86 -16.93 -11.99
C LYS A 64 -0.13 -17.64 -13.13
N LYS A 65 -0.13 -17.09 -14.35
CA LYS A 65 0.61 -17.63 -15.50
C LYS A 65 2.11 -17.73 -15.24
N TYR A 66 2.67 -16.85 -14.41
CA TYR A 66 4.10 -16.84 -14.03
C TYR A 66 4.39 -17.53 -12.70
N ASP A 67 3.45 -18.34 -12.19
CA ASP A 67 3.56 -19.08 -10.93
C ASP A 67 3.78 -18.18 -9.70
N VAL A 68 3.26 -16.96 -9.73
CA VAL A 68 3.26 -16.07 -8.56
C VAL A 68 2.13 -16.48 -7.61
N THR A 69 2.46 -16.67 -6.33
CA THR A 69 1.46 -16.90 -5.28
C THR A 69 0.72 -15.59 -4.99
N VAL A 70 -0.61 -15.57 -5.18
CA VAL A 70 -1.40 -14.36 -4.93
C VAL A 70 -2.24 -14.52 -3.67
N TYR A 71 -2.01 -13.63 -2.70
CA TYR A 71 -2.85 -13.44 -1.53
C TYR A 71 -3.86 -12.33 -1.80
N ARG A 72 -5.05 -12.42 -1.18
CA ARG A 72 -6.14 -11.44 -1.31
C ARG A 72 -6.57 -11.01 0.08
N PRO A 73 -6.95 -9.75 0.30
CA PRO A 73 -7.62 -9.37 1.54
C PRO A 73 -8.96 -10.08 1.69
N GLU A 74 -9.41 -10.27 2.92
CA GLU A 74 -10.80 -10.59 3.23
C GLU A 74 -11.69 -9.42 2.77
N ILE A 75 -12.87 -9.74 2.20
CA ILE A 75 -13.75 -8.72 1.65
C ILE A 75 -14.42 -7.97 2.79
N ILE A 76 -14.24 -6.65 2.79
CA ILE A 76 -15.00 -5.71 3.60
C ILE A 76 -16.12 -5.15 2.72
N PRO A 77 -17.40 -5.28 3.10
CA PRO A 77 -18.50 -4.73 2.30
C PRO A 77 -18.42 -3.22 2.16
N GLU A 78 -18.68 -2.74 0.95
CA GLU A 78 -18.74 -1.32 0.56
C GLU A 78 -17.47 -0.54 0.93
N TYR A 79 -16.31 -1.11 0.62
CA TYR A 79 -15.02 -0.59 1.04
C TYR A 79 -13.95 -0.78 -0.05
N ASN A 80 -13.22 0.30 -0.39
CA ASN A 80 -12.16 0.24 -1.39
C ASN A 80 -10.93 -0.50 -0.82
N GLN A 81 -10.60 -1.65 -1.40
CA GLN A 81 -9.49 -2.51 -0.97
C GLN A 81 -8.52 -2.81 -2.11
N ILE A 82 -8.48 -1.96 -3.14
CA ILE A 82 -7.63 -2.18 -4.32
C ILE A 82 -6.16 -1.92 -4.00
N PHE A 83 -5.87 -0.91 -3.18
CA PHE A 83 -4.52 -0.39 -2.97
C PHE A 83 -3.82 -1.02 -1.77
N SER A 84 -3.51 -2.31 -1.88
CA SER A 84 -2.79 -3.06 -0.83
C SER A 84 -1.36 -2.61 -0.58
N ARG A 85 -0.78 -1.79 -1.47
CA ARG A 85 0.55 -1.20 -1.31
C ARG A 85 0.57 -0.16 -0.17
N ASP A 86 -0.53 0.55 0.01
CA ASP A 86 -0.56 1.71 0.88
C ASP A 86 -0.72 1.33 2.35
N ILE A 87 -1.13 0.09 2.65
CA ILE A 87 -1.43 -0.38 4.01
C ILE A 87 -0.21 -1.02 4.70
N ALA A 88 0.72 -1.56 3.91
CA ALA A 88 1.95 -2.17 4.39
C ALA A 88 2.93 -2.37 3.23
N PHE A 89 4.22 -2.36 3.53
CA PHE A 89 5.29 -2.60 2.56
C PHE A 89 6.40 -3.44 3.18
N VAL A 90 7.23 -4.05 2.33
CA VAL A 90 8.32 -4.92 2.77
C VAL A 90 9.66 -4.36 2.33
N ILE A 91 10.59 -4.25 3.26
CA ILE A 91 12.00 -3.95 2.99
C ILE A 91 12.81 -5.11 3.57
N GLU A 92 13.62 -5.74 2.72
CA GLU A 92 14.35 -6.96 3.06
C GLU A 92 13.44 -8.06 3.61
N ASP A 93 13.56 -8.38 4.89
CA ASP A 93 12.76 -9.37 5.59
C ASP A 93 11.68 -8.77 6.49
N LYS A 94 11.51 -7.44 6.51
CA LYS A 94 10.59 -6.75 7.44
C LYS A 94 9.34 -6.26 6.75
N LEU A 95 8.18 -6.63 7.28
CA LEU A 95 6.90 -6.03 6.92
C LEU A 95 6.66 -4.82 7.80
N ILE A 96 6.54 -3.64 7.20
CA ILE A 96 6.28 -2.38 7.91
C ILE A 96 4.81 -2.02 7.67
N LYS A 97 4.07 -1.83 8.76
CA LYS A 97 2.70 -1.29 8.71
C LYS A 97 2.77 0.18 8.35
N ALA A 98 2.05 0.59 7.31
CA ALA A 98 1.91 1.99 6.94
C ALA A 98 1.09 2.76 7.99
N ASN A 99 1.38 4.04 8.17
CA ASN A 99 0.80 4.84 9.25
C ASN A 99 0.40 6.24 8.75
N ILE A 100 -0.73 6.37 8.06
CA ILE A 100 -1.14 7.69 7.52
C ILE A 100 -2.60 7.98 7.82
N LEU A 101 -3.46 7.00 7.64
CA LEU A 101 -4.89 7.21 7.70
C LEU A 101 -5.50 6.32 8.79
N PRO A 102 -6.08 6.91 9.86
CA PRO A 102 -6.76 6.13 10.89
C PRO A 102 -7.89 5.27 10.30
N ASP A 103 -8.48 5.69 9.18
CA ASP A 103 -9.57 4.96 8.53
C ASP A 103 -9.15 3.70 7.76
N ARG A 104 -7.84 3.45 7.56
CA ARG A 104 -7.34 2.28 6.80
C ARG A 104 -6.92 1.09 7.66
N GLU A 105 -7.08 1.18 8.99
CA GLU A 105 -6.77 0.07 9.91
C GLU A 105 -7.54 -1.21 9.57
N ARG A 106 -8.78 -1.07 9.09
CA ARG A 106 -9.62 -2.20 8.67
C ARG A 106 -9.01 -2.98 7.50
N GLU A 107 -8.33 -2.30 6.57
CA GLU A 107 -7.66 -2.96 5.44
C GLU A 107 -6.47 -3.79 5.90
N PHE A 108 -5.73 -3.32 6.89
CA PHE A 108 -4.64 -4.07 7.49
C PHE A 108 -5.16 -5.34 8.18
N GLU A 109 -6.27 -5.25 8.93
CA GLU A 109 -6.91 -6.43 9.51
C GLU A 109 -7.42 -7.41 8.44
N ALA A 110 -7.87 -6.92 7.27
CA ALA A 110 -8.33 -7.79 6.18
C ALA A 110 -7.22 -8.68 5.60
N ILE A 111 -5.95 -8.34 5.80
CA ILE A 111 -4.80 -9.17 5.39
C ILE A 111 -4.16 -9.94 6.56
N LYS A 112 -4.78 -9.95 7.74
CA LYS A 112 -4.25 -10.61 8.95
C LYS A 112 -3.91 -12.07 8.75
N HIS A 113 -4.74 -12.82 8.02
CA HIS A 113 -4.47 -14.22 7.68
C HIS A 113 -3.18 -14.44 6.85
N VAL A 114 -2.68 -13.39 6.20
CA VAL A 114 -1.36 -13.36 5.53
C VAL A 114 -0.28 -12.99 6.53
N ILE A 115 -0.51 -11.95 7.34
CA ILE A 115 0.43 -11.45 8.36
C ILE A 115 0.76 -12.54 9.38
N GLU A 116 -0.22 -13.35 9.80
CA GLU A 116 -0.05 -14.48 10.72
C GLU A 116 0.89 -15.58 10.17
N LYS A 117 1.25 -15.52 8.88
CA LYS A 117 2.26 -16.41 8.29
C LYS A 117 3.68 -15.86 8.44
N ILE A 118 3.88 -14.62 8.85
CA ILE A 118 5.17 -13.92 8.95
C ILE A 118 5.65 -14.01 10.40
N ASP A 119 6.97 -13.98 10.64
CA ASP A 119 7.48 -13.92 12.00
C ASP A 119 7.04 -12.60 12.66
N LYS A 120 6.70 -12.64 13.95
CA LYS A 120 6.28 -11.43 14.68
C LYS A 120 7.43 -10.44 14.82
N ASP A 121 8.66 -10.95 14.91
CA ASP A 121 9.86 -10.11 15.02
C ASP A 121 10.18 -9.39 13.70
N ASP A 122 9.59 -9.85 12.59
CA ASP A 122 9.70 -9.23 11.25
C ASP A 122 8.59 -8.21 10.98
N LEU A 123 7.62 -8.05 11.91
CA LEU A 123 6.54 -7.06 11.79
C LEU A 123 6.92 -5.77 12.52
N ILE A 124 7.04 -4.68 11.77
CA ILE A 124 7.41 -3.37 12.28
C ILE A 124 6.18 -2.45 12.28
N VAL A 125 5.95 -1.82 13.42
CA VAL A 125 5.01 -0.71 13.58
C VAL A 125 5.84 0.50 14.00
N LEU A 126 5.82 1.55 13.18
CA LEU A 126 6.54 2.79 13.46
C LEU A 126 5.83 3.60 14.57
N PRO A 127 6.54 4.53 15.23
CA PRO A 127 5.92 5.51 16.12
C PRO A 127 4.75 6.26 15.48
N GLU A 128 3.83 6.77 16.30
CA GLU A 128 2.59 7.42 15.83
C GLU A 128 2.88 8.65 14.95
N GLU A 129 3.92 9.41 15.28
CA GLU A 129 4.40 10.58 14.56
C GLU A 129 5.02 10.25 13.18
N CYS A 130 5.41 9.00 12.94
CA CYS A 130 5.99 8.57 11.67
C CYS A 130 4.88 8.30 10.68
N HIS A 131 4.67 9.24 9.75
CA HIS A 131 3.71 9.05 8.68
C HIS A 131 4.39 8.46 7.44
N VAL A 132 3.90 7.31 6.95
CA VAL A 132 4.49 6.62 5.79
C VAL A 132 3.48 5.80 5.00
N GLU A 133 3.53 5.93 3.67
CA GLU A 133 2.76 5.12 2.72
C GLU A 133 3.69 4.16 2.02
N GLY A 134 3.25 2.92 1.80
CA GLY A 134 4.06 2.00 1.01
C GLY A 134 4.25 2.46 -0.44
N GLY A 135 3.38 3.32 -0.97
CA GLY A 135 3.50 3.89 -2.31
C GLY A 135 4.70 4.83 -2.48
N ASP A 136 5.17 5.44 -1.39
CA ASP A 136 6.31 6.37 -1.41
C ASP A 136 7.66 5.67 -1.22
N VAL A 137 7.67 4.39 -0.84
CA VAL A 137 8.89 3.65 -0.46
C VAL A 137 9.29 2.65 -1.55
N MET A 138 10.51 2.78 -2.06
CA MET A 138 11.06 1.92 -3.11
C MET A 138 12.44 1.36 -2.72
N PRO A 139 12.50 0.09 -2.27
CA PRO A 139 13.76 -0.62 -2.06
C PRO A 139 14.55 -0.79 -3.37
N TRP A 140 15.85 -0.58 -3.31
CA TRP A 140 16.77 -0.74 -4.45
C TRP A 140 18.17 -1.19 -4.00
N ASN A 141 18.30 -2.48 -3.66
CA ASN A 141 19.52 -3.10 -3.18
C ASN A 141 20.06 -2.34 -1.97
N ASP A 142 21.20 -1.65 -2.08
CA ASP A 142 21.80 -0.88 -0.98
C ASP A 142 21.08 0.44 -0.70
N TYR A 143 20.06 0.79 -1.49
CA TYR A 143 19.30 2.04 -1.38
C TYR A 143 17.84 1.79 -0.99
N ILE A 144 17.23 2.78 -0.34
CA ILE A 144 15.77 2.88 -0.16
C ILE A 144 15.38 4.29 -0.59
N PHE A 145 14.65 4.43 -1.71
CA PHE A 145 14.16 5.74 -2.11
C PHE A 145 12.82 6.02 -1.44
N ILE A 146 12.67 7.20 -0.85
CA ILE A 146 11.45 7.61 -0.17
C ILE A 146 10.96 8.94 -0.73
N GLY A 147 9.73 8.96 -1.26
CA GLY A 147 9.01 10.21 -1.52
C GLY A 147 8.67 10.87 -0.19
N THR A 148 9.03 12.14 0.00
CA THR A 148 8.82 12.82 1.29
C THR A 148 8.39 14.25 1.07
N TYR A 149 7.43 14.69 1.88
CA TYR A 149 7.08 16.10 1.98
C TYR A 149 7.58 16.65 3.31
N SER A 150 8.49 17.63 3.26
CA SER A 150 9.12 18.24 4.44
C SER A 150 8.69 19.70 4.66
N GLY A 151 7.58 20.12 4.05
CA GLY A 151 7.01 21.44 4.25
C GLY A 151 6.41 21.58 5.65
N GLU A 152 6.47 22.79 6.22
CA GLU A 152 5.83 23.09 7.52
C GLU A 152 4.29 22.93 7.46
N ASP A 153 3.72 23.04 6.26
CA ASP A 153 2.33 22.86 5.89
C ASP A 153 1.96 21.39 5.59
N TYR A 154 2.78 20.41 6.02
CA TYR A 154 2.50 18.97 5.86
C TYR A 154 1.09 18.59 6.31
N SER A 155 0.66 19.10 7.47
CA SER A 155 -0.67 18.81 8.03
C SER A 155 -1.82 19.36 7.21
N ASP A 156 -1.55 20.32 6.32
CA ASP A 156 -2.57 21.05 5.58
C ASP A 156 -2.93 20.35 4.27
N TYR A 157 -2.11 19.38 3.81
CA TYR A 157 -2.36 18.62 2.60
C TYR A 157 -2.70 17.17 2.91
N ILE A 158 -3.93 16.77 2.61
CA ILE A 158 -4.33 15.36 2.67
C ILE A 158 -3.51 14.46 1.75
N THR A 159 -2.89 15.01 0.69
CA THR A 159 -2.02 14.27 -0.23
C THR A 159 -0.58 14.17 0.26
N ALA A 160 -0.20 14.84 1.34
CA ALA A 160 1.08 14.60 2.02
C ALA A 160 0.93 13.34 2.87
N ARG A 161 1.75 12.34 2.56
CA ARG A 161 1.58 10.97 3.03
C ARG A 161 2.78 10.49 3.82
N THR A 162 3.99 10.85 3.37
CA THR A 162 5.22 10.46 4.05
C THR A 162 5.99 11.67 4.58
N ASN A 163 6.31 11.66 5.88
CA ASN A 163 7.01 12.76 6.58
C ASN A 163 8.48 12.43 6.89
N LEU A 164 9.22 13.42 7.40
CA LEU A 164 10.64 13.28 7.71
C LEU A 164 10.90 12.30 8.87
N ASP A 165 10.00 12.24 9.86
CA ASP A 165 10.13 11.32 10.99
C ASP A 165 10.13 9.86 10.52
N ALA A 166 9.28 9.51 9.54
CA ALA A 166 9.30 8.20 8.92
C ALA A 166 10.62 7.90 8.19
N VAL A 167 11.21 8.87 7.48
CA VAL A 167 12.51 8.69 6.82
C VAL A 167 13.59 8.35 7.85
N ILE A 168 13.64 9.09 8.95
CA ILE A 168 14.59 8.86 10.05
C ILE A 168 14.38 7.46 10.66
N ALA A 169 13.14 7.07 10.92
CA ALA A 169 12.84 5.75 11.47
C ALA A 169 13.28 4.61 10.52
N ILE A 170 13.10 4.79 9.20
CA ILE A 170 13.58 3.81 8.21
C ILE A 170 15.11 3.77 8.16
N GLN A 171 15.80 4.90 8.27
CA GLN A 171 17.27 4.94 8.38
C GLN A 171 17.78 4.18 9.61
N GLU A 172 17.11 4.34 10.75
CA GLU A 172 17.47 3.64 12.00
C GLU A 172 17.20 2.13 11.92
N LEU A 173 16.12 1.72 11.25
CA LEU A 173 15.78 0.30 11.04
C LEU A 173 16.73 -0.41 10.08
N PHE A 174 17.30 0.31 9.11
CA PHE A 174 18.18 -0.24 8.09
C PHE A 174 19.51 0.55 7.99
N PRO A 175 20.37 0.50 9.03
CA PRO A 175 21.56 1.35 9.13
C PRO A 175 22.63 1.08 8.05
N GLU A 176 22.56 -0.08 7.38
CA GLU A 176 23.46 -0.46 6.29
C GLU A 176 22.96 0.02 4.91
N LYS A 177 21.74 0.58 4.82
CA LYS A 177 21.16 1.12 3.58
C LYS A 177 21.41 2.62 3.49
N THR A 178 21.52 3.12 2.27
CA THR A 178 21.41 4.56 1.98
C THR A 178 19.95 4.91 1.70
N VAL A 179 19.36 5.75 2.56
CA VAL A 179 17.99 6.25 2.41
C VAL A 179 18.01 7.70 1.98
#